data_AF-A0A2E5MP33-F1
#
_entry.id   AF-A0A2E5MP33-F1
#
_cell.length_a   1.000
_cell.length_b   1.000
_cell.length_c   1.000
_cell.angle_alpha   90.00
_cell.angle_beta   90.00
_cell.angle_gamma   90.00
#
_symmetry.space_group_name_H-M   'P 1'
#
loop_
_entity.id
_entity.type
_entity.pdbx_description
1 polymer ?
#
loop_
_entity_poly.entity_id
_entity_poly.type
_entity_poly.pdbx_seq_one_letter_code
_entity_poly.pdbx_strand_id
1 'polypeptide(L)'
;MSMTEALEQSQSGLLSRVYHAIHSRKLNQRTEQTYLHWISRFLVFHDLKDPDNLGTEDTVQFFGYLQTRLRVSRARMNQARQALHFLYEDVLERRADSTATS
;
A
#
# COMPACT_ATOMS: atom_id res chain seq x y z
N MET A 1 7.66 9.50 12.98
CA MET A 1 6.57 9.58 12.00
C MET A 1 5.45 8.66 12.45
N SER A 2 4.27 9.23 12.60
CA SER A 2 3.02 8.46 12.63
C SER A 2 2.85 7.71 11.30
N MET A 3 2.19 6.56 11.33
CA MET A 3 1.84 5.80 10.12
C MET A 3 1.11 6.72 9.12
N THR A 4 0.18 7.53 9.61
CA THR A 4 -0.64 8.41 8.78
C THR A 4 0.11 9.58 8.17
N GLU A 5 1.19 10.07 8.80
CA GLU A 5 2.00 11.17 8.28
C GLU A 5 2.74 10.79 6.99
N ALA A 6 3.21 9.53 6.90
CA ALA A 6 3.91 9.04 5.72
C ALA A 6 3.03 9.07 4.47
N LEU A 7 1.72 8.85 4.61
CA LEU A 7 0.77 8.89 3.50
C LEU A 7 0.63 10.32 2.96
N GLU A 8 0.34 11.28 3.84
CA GLU A 8 0.16 12.68 3.44
C GLU A 8 1.45 13.32 2.91
N GLN A 9 2.62 12.92 3.43
CA GLN A 9 3.90 13.40 2.92
C GLN A 9 4.24 12.84 1.55
N SER A 10 3.84 11.60 1.27
CA SER A 10 4.10 10.96 -0.01
C SER A 10 3.22 11.49 -1.12
N GLN A 11 1.93 11.70 -0.84
CA GLN A 11 0.98 12.33 -1.75
C GLN A 11 -0.11 13.04 -0.93
N SER A 12 -0.33 14.33 -1.21
CA SER A 12 -1.36 15.11 -0.52
C SER A 12 -2.75 14.51 -0.73
N GLY A 13 -3.50 14.32 0.36
CA GLY A 13 -4.85 13.74 0.34
C GLY A 13 -4.88 12.21 0.27
N LEU A 14 -3.74 11.53 0.22
CA LEU A 14 -3.69 10.07 0.17
C LEU A 14 -4.31 9.43 1.43
N LEU A 15 -4.13 10.01 2.62
CA LEU A 15 -4.73 9.47 3.83
C LEU A 15 -6.25 9.50 3.77
N SER A 16 -6.81 10.60 3.24
CA SER A 16 -8.26 10.74 3.05
C SER A 16 -8.79 9.69 2.07
N ARG A 17 -8.11 9.47 0.94
CA ARG A 17 -8.44 8.42 -0.04
C ARG A 17 -8.40 7.03 0.59
N VAL A 18 -7.36 6.73 1.38
CA VAL A 18 -7.25 5.45 2.10
C VAL A 18 -8.42 5.26 3.05
N TYR A 19 -8.77 6.26 3.86
CA TYR A 19 -9.92 6.15 4.77
C TYR A 19 -11.25 5.98 4.04
N HIS A 20 -11.45 6.69 2.93
CA HIS A 20 -12.64 6.51 2.10
C HIS A 20 -12.76 5.08 1.57
N ALA A 21 -11.67 4.52 1.03
CA ALA A 21 -11.63 3.15 0.55
C ALA A 21 -11.86 2.12 1.67
N ILE A 22 -11.29 2.33 2.86
CA ILE A 22 -11.50 1.48 4.05
C ILE A 22 -12.98 1.47 4.45
N HIS A 23 -13.63 2.64 4.45
CA HIS A 23 -15.05 2.77 4.76
C HIS A 23 -15.92 2.08 3.71
N SER A 24 -15.64 2.31 2.42
CA SER A 24 -16.34 1.69 1.30
C SER A 24 -16.28 0.16 1.35
N ARG A 25 -15.10 -0.40 1.64
CA ARG A 25 -14.87 -1.85 1.80
C ARG A 25 -15.38 -2.40 3.15
N LYS A 26 -15.90 -1.56 4.05
CA LYS A 26 -16.37 -1.92 5.40
C LYS A 26 -15.33 -2.72 6.19
N LEU A 27 -14.06 -2.35 6.08
CA LEU A 27 -12.98 -3.06 6.76
C LEU A 27 -13.07 -2.83 8.27
N ASN A 28 -12.78 -3.89 9.04
CA ASN A 28 -12.70 -3.76 10.50
C ASN A 28 -11.44 -3.01 10.93
N GLN A 29 -11.46 -2.46 12.15
CA GLN A 29 -10.37 -1.68 12.73
C GLN A 29 -9.02 -2.40 12.69
N ARG A 30 -8.99 -3.72 12.92
CA ARG A 30 -7.75 -4.51 12.87
C ARG A 30 -7.15 -4.53 11.47
N THR A 31 -7.98 -4.64 10.44
CA THR A 31 -7.57 -4.67 9.04
C THR A 31 -7.10 -3.29 8.59
N GLU A 32 -7.83 -2.24 8.95
CA GLU A 32 -7.43 -0.84 8.75
C GLU A 32 -6.01 -0.58 9.29
N GLN A 33 -5.76 -0.90 10.57
CA GLN A 33 -4.45 -0.69 11.19
C GLN A 33 -3.35 -1.50 10.50
N THR A 34 -3.68 -2.71 10.06
CA THR A 34 -2.75 -3.56 9.30
C THR A 34 -2.42 -2.94 7.94
N TYR A 35 -3.41 -2.38 7.24
CA TYR A 35 -3.22 -1.79 5.93
C TYR A 35 -2.45 -0.47 6.02
N LEU A 36 -2.85 0.43 6.92
CA LEU A 36 -2.11 1.66 7.20
C LEU A 36 -0.64 1.34 7.53
N HIS A 37 -0.37 0.32 8.35
CA HIS A 37 0.99 -0.09 8.67
C HIS A 37 1.81 -0.44 7.43
N TRP A 38 1.30 -1.34 6.60
CA TRP A 38 2.05 -1.84 5.44
C TRP A 38 2.19 -0.80 4.33
N ILE A 39 1.16 0.02 4.10
CA ILE A 39 1.21 1.12 3.14
C ILE A 39 2.27 2.14 3.58
N SER A 40 2.21 2.60 4.83
CA SER A 40 3.21 3.55 5.36
C SER A 40 4.64 3.02 5.22
N ARG A 41 4.83 1.73 5.55
CA ARG A 41 6.15 1.09 5.49
C ARG A 41 6.68 0.96 4.06
N PHE A 42 5.79 0.71 3.11
CA PHE A 42 6.13 0.68 1.69
C PHE A 42 6.54 2.06 1.19
N LEU A 43 5.80 3.11 1.53
CA LEU A 43 6.14 4.49 1.16
C LEU A 43 7.47 4.91 1.77
N VAL A 44 7.68 4.66 3.07
CA VAL A 44 8.96 4.99 3.75
C VAL A 44 10.14 4.21 3.15
N PHE A 45 9.94 2.95 2.75
CA PHE A 45 10.98 2.16 2.09
C PHE A 45 11.40 2.77 0.73
N HIS A 46 10.48 3.45 0.06
CA HIS A 46 10.70 4.13 -1.22
C HIS A 46 10.89 5.64 -1.06
N ASP A 47 11.44 6.08 0.08
CA ASP A 47 11.73 7.50 0.37
C ASP A 47 10.53 8.43 0.20
N LEU A 48 9.33 7.93 0.54
CA LEU A 48 8.06 8.64 0.43
C LEU A 48 7.72 9.09 -1.01
N LYS A 49 8.25 8.40 -2.03
CA LYS A 49 7.84 8.61 -3.42
C LYS A 49 6.34 8.51 -3.58
N ASP A 50 5.79 9.33 -4.48
CA ASP A 50 4.38 9.29 -4.86
C ASP A 50 4.02 7.86 -5.33
N PRO A 51 3.01 7.20 -4.72
CA PRO A 51 2.65 5.84 -5.05
C PRO A 51 2.07 5.68 -6.46
N ASP A 52 1.62 6.75 -7.12
CA ASP A 52 1.23 6.68 -8.53
C ASP A 52 2.44 6.39 -9.44
N ASN A 53 3.65 6.79 -9.03
CA ASN A 53 4.90 6.49 -9.71
C ASN A 53 5.53 5.16 -9.28
N LEU A 54 4.97 4.48 -8.28
CA LEU A 54 5.45 3.17 -7.83
C LEU A 54 4.68 2.05 -8.53
N GLY A 55 5.44 1.08 -9.03
CA GLY A 55 4.95 0.02 -9.89
C GLY A 55 5.16 -1.38 -9.33
N THR A 56 5.04 -2.35 -10.24
CA THR A 56 5.26 -3.77 -9.94
C THR A 56 6.69 -4.03 -9.45
N GLU A 57 7.69 -3.37 -10.05
CA GLU A 57 9.09 -3.55 -9.68
C GLU A 57 9.36 -3.08 -8.24
N ASP A 58 8.86 -1.90 -7.86
CA ASP A 58 8.96 -1.35 -6.50
C ASP A 58 8.32 -2.26 -5.45
N THR A 59 7.19 -2.89 -5.83
CA THR A 59 6.49 -3.86 -4.99
C THR A 59 7.32 -5.13 -4.80
N VAL A 60 7.96 -5.64 -5.86
CA VAL A 60 8.85 -6.80 -5.80
C VAL A 60 10.08 -6.51 -4.93
N GLN A 61 10.69 -5.33 -5.08
CA GLN A 61 11.83 -4.91 -4.25
C GLN A 61 11.45 -4.87 -2.77
N PHE A 62 10.31 -4.25 -2.44
CA PHE A 62 9.83 -4.20 -1.07
C PHE A 62 9.58 -5.61 -0.49
N PHE A 63 8.92 -6.50 -1.23
CA PHE A 63 8.71 -7.88 -0.77
C PHE A 63 10.02 -8.66 -0.62
N GLY A 64 10.98 -8.45 -1.52
CA GLY A 64 12.33 -9.01 -1.41
C GLY A 64 13.00 -8.57 -0.11
N TYR A 65 12.92 -7.27 0.23
CA TYR A 65 13.41 -6.73 1.50
C TYR A 65 12.71 -7.35 2.72
N LEU A 66 11.37 -7.50 2.67
CA LEU A 66 10.61 -8.13 3.75
C LEU A 66 11.04 -9.59 4.01
N GLN A 67 11.34 -10.35 2.95
CA GLN A 67 11.75 -11.75 3.05
C GLN A 67 13.20 -11.89 3.50
N THR A 68 14.12 -11.17 2.86
CA THR A 68 15.56 -11.38 3.03
C THR A 68 16.09 -10.64 4.26
N ARG A 69 15.70 -9.38 4.43
CA ARG A 69 16.23 -8.52 5.49
C ARG A 69 15.42 -8.59 6.78
N LEU A 70 14.09 -8.53 6.67
CA LEU A 70 13.21 -8.54 7.84
C LEU A 70 12.69 -9.95 8.21
N ARG A 71 12.89 -10.94 7.34
CA ARG A 71 12.53 -12.35 7.56
C ARG A 71 11.12 -12.53 8.11
N VAL A 72 10.16 -11.79 7.54
CA VAL A 72 8.78 -11.81 8.02
C VAL A 72 8.13 -13.18 7.76
N SER A 73 7.21 -13.58 8.64
CA SER A 73 6.46 -14.83 8.45
C SER A 73 5.56 -14.76 7.21
N ARG A 74 5.15 -15.93 6.70
CA ARG A 74 4.21 -16.04 5.57
C ARG A 74 2.90 -15.26 5.82
N ALA A 75 2.39 -15.27 7.06
CA ALA A 75 1.20 -14.51 7.44
C ALA A 75 1.42 -12.99 7.31
N ARG A 76 2.56 -12.47 7.80
CA ARG A 76 2.92 -11.05 7.69
C ARG A 76 3.15 -10.63 6.24
N MET A 77 3.77 -11.50 5.44
CA MET A 77 3.91 -11.31 4.00
C MET A 77 2.54 -11.20 3.30
N ASN A 78 1.59 -12.08 3.65
CA ASN A 78 0.25 -12.02 3.07
C ASN A 78 -0.51 -10.75 3.49
N GLN A 79 -0.30 -10.23 4.70
CA GLN A 79 -0.86 -8.94 5.11
C GLN A 79 -0.28 -7.78 4.28
N ALA A 80 1.04 -7.78 4.06
CA ALA A 80 1.70 -6.77 3.23
C ALA A 80 1.18 -6.79 1.78
N ARG A 81 1.05 -7.99 1.18
CA ARG A 81 0.50 -8.15 -0.18
C ARG A 81 -0.93 -7.61 -0.29
N GLN A 82 -1.80 -7.99 0.63
CA GLN A 82 -3.19 -7.52 0.63
C GLN A 82 -3.29 -6.01 0.82
N ALA A 83 -2.46 -5.42 1.67
CA ALA A 83 -2.43 -3.98 1.87
C ALA A 83 -1.98 -3.21 0.62
N LEU A 84 -0.96 -3.70 -0.11
CA LEU A 84 -0.52 -3.05 -1.35
C LEU A 84 -1.50 -3.28 -2.50
N HIS A 85 -2.14 -4.44 -2.56
CA HIS A 85 -3.23 -4.68 -3.50
C HIS A 85 -4.39 -3.71 -3.28
N PHE A 86 -4.81 -3.54 -2.02
CA PHE A 86 -5.80 -2.54 -1.63
C PHE A 86 -5.37 -1.11 -2.01
N LEU A 87 -4.11 -0.73 -1.75
CA LEU A 87 -3.60 0.58 -2.15
C LEU A 87 -3.79 0.82 -3.65
N TYR A 88 -3.34 -0.11 -4.50
CA TYR A 88 -3.39 0.11 -5.94
C TYR A 88 -4.80 -0.02 -6.53
N GLU A 89 -5.58 -1.00 -6.10
CA GLU A 89 -6.90 -1.24 -6.70
C GLU A 89 -8.00 -0.35 -6.13
N ASP A 90 -7.99 -0.09 -4.82
CA ASP A 90 -9.10 0.59 -4.13
C ASP A 90 -8.85 2.06 -3.85
N VAL A 91 -7.58 2.43 -3.63
CA VAL A 91 -7.23 3.80 -3.25
C VAL A 91 -6.79 4.59 -4.48
N LEU A 92 -5.93 3.98 -5.29
CA LEU A 92 -5.42 4.57 -6.52
C LEU A 92 -6.30 4.28 -7.74
N GLU A 93 -7.32 3.42 -7.58
CA GLU A 93 -8.25 3.01 -8.65
C GLU A 93 -7.53 2.49 -9.90
N ARG A 94 -6.30 2.00 -9.71
CA ARG A 94 -5.46 1.43 -10.74
C ARG A 94 -5.88 -0.02 -10.94
N ARG A 95 -7.11 -0.19 -11.43
CA ARG A 95 -7.53 -1.45 -12.04
C ARG A 95 -6.53 -1.73 -13.15
N ALA A 96 -6.13 -2.98 -13.34
CA ALA A 96 -5.45 -3.37 -14.56
C ALA A 96 -6.38 -3.02 -15.72
N ASP A 97 -6.27 -1.79 -16.24
CA ASP A 97 -6.97 -1.35 -17.43
C ASP A 97 -6.27 -2.03 -18.59
N SER A 98 -6.58 -3.32 -18.71
CA SER A 98 -6.40 -4.11 -19.91
C SER A 98 -7.52 -3.71 -20.87
N THR A 99 -7.58 -2.43 -21.21
CA THR A 99 -8.27 -1.91 -22.39
C THR A 99 -7.30 -1.10 -23.25
N ALA A 100 -6.05 -1.56 -23.35
CA ALA A 100 -5.36 -1.50 -24.65
C ALA A 100 -5.91 -2.65 -25.52
N THR A 101 -7.10 -2.45 -26.08
CA THR A 101 -7.58 -3.21 -27.23
C THR A 101 -8.17 -2.22 -28.23
N SER A 102 -7.46 -2.10 -29.35
CA SER A 102 -7.73 -1.33 -30.58
C SER A 102 -7.13 0.07 -30.65
#